data_AF-A0A947JV19-F1
#
_entry.id   AF-A0A947JV19-F1
#
_cell.length_a   1.000
_cell.length_b   1.000
_cell.length_c   1.000
_cell.angle_alpha   90.00
_cell.angle_beta   90.00
_cell.angle_gamma   90.00
#
_symmetry.space_group_name_H-M   'P 1'
#
loop_
_entity.id
_entity.type
_entity.pdbx_description
1 polymer ?
#
loop_
_entity_poly.entity_id
_entity_poly.type
_entity_poly.pdbx_seq_one_letter_code
_entity_poly.pdbx_strand_id
1 'polypeptide(L)' 'MKIFSRPINYAKVQTLIYHLPDGPALSLNIGGIGEFLDLELDIGHVCDTSEIDGIVHFFPKGNA' A
#
# COMPACT_ATOMS: atom_id res chain seq x y z
N MET A 1 18.68 -7.50 5.89
CA MET A 1 17.63 -7.33 4.87
C MET A 1 16.67 -8.51 4.97
N LYS A 2 15.45 -8.33 5.47
CA LYS A 2 14.41 -9.36 5.44
C LYS A 2 13.49 -9.07 4.25
N ILE A 3 13.82 -9.64 3.10
CA ILE A 3 13.00 -9.60 1.86
C ILE A 3 11.99 -10.76 1.92
N PHE A 4 11.27 -10.86 3.03
CA PHE A 4 10.16 -11.80 3.17
C PHE A 4 8.92 -11.01 3.58
N SER A 5 8.57 -10.01 2.77
CA SER A 5 7.19 -9.55 2.72
C SER A 5 6.39 -10.70 2.11
N ARG A 6 5.42 -11.21 2.87
CA ARG A 6 4.43 -12.13 2.33
C ARG A 6 3.80 -11.46 1.10
N PRO A 7 3.48 -12.21 0.02
CA PRO A 7 2.77 -11.64 -1.10
C PRO A 7 1.45 -11.03 -0.61
N ILE A 8 1.26 -9.75 -0.89
CA ILE A 8 0.05 -9.03 -0.51
C ILE A 8 -1.07 -9.52 -1.42
N ASN A 9 -2.12 -10.06 -0.82
CA ASN A 9 -3.28 -10.51 -1.57
C ASN A 9 -4.24 -9.35 -1.81
N TYR A 10 -4.03 -8.62 -2.92
CA TYR A 10 -4.86 -7.47 -3.29
C TYR A 10 -6.35 -7.78 -3.45
N ALA A 11 -6.75 -9.05 -3.65
CA ALA A 11 -8.17 -9.42 -3.69
C ALA A 11 -8.88 -9.24 -2.33
N LYS A 12 -8.12 -9.18 -1.24
CA LYS A 12 -8.64 -8.93 0.12
C LYS A 12 -8.48 -7.47 0.56
N VAL A 13 -7.79 -6.66 -0.23
CA VAL A 13 -7.53 -5.25 0.08
C VAL A 13 -8.70 -4.42 -0.42
N GLN A 14 -9.35 -3.74 0.51
CA GLN A 14 -10.43 -2.79 0.22
C GLN A 14 -9.86 -1.41 -0.11
N THR A 15 -8.80 -1.00 0.60
CA THR A 15 -8.24 0.35 0.48
C THR A 15 -6.71 0.32 0.48
N LEU A 16 -6.10 1.05 -0.45
CA LEU A 16 -4.69 1.38 -0.47
C LEU A 16 -4.49 2.77 0.10
N ILE A 17 -3.60 2.92 1.07
CA ILE A 17 -3.20 4.22 1.61
C ILE A 17 -1.73 4.46 1.26
N TYR A 18 -1.45 5.48 0.47
CA TYR A 18 -0.08 5.92 0.19
C TYR A 18 0.23 7.18 1.00
N HIS A 19 1.17 7.09 1.93
CA HIS A 19 1.59 8.24 2.76
C HIS A 19 2.60 9.09 1.99
N LEU A 20 2.31 10.36 1.73
CA LEU A 20 3.27 11.27 1.10
C LEU A 20 4.36 11.68 2.11
N PRO A 21 5.57 12.05 1.64
CA PRO A 21 6.67 12.49 2.51
C PRO A 21 6.30 13.65 3.44
N ASP A 22 5.44 14.56 2.97
CA ASP A 22 5.07 15.78 3.68
C ASP A 22 3.91 15.60 4.68
N GLY A 23 3.41 14.37 4.87
CA GLY A 23 2.36 14.04 5.84
C GLY A 23 0.94 13.77 5.31
N PRO A 24 0.49 14.31 4.16
CA PRO A 24 -0.79 13.91 3.58
C PRO A 24 -0.78 12.44 3.14
N ALA A 25 -1.94 11.81 3.09
CA ALA A 25 -2.08 10.44 2.60
C ALA A 25 -3.09 10.37 1.46
N LEU A 26 -2.77 9.58 0.44
CA LEU A 26 -3.62 9.33 -0.72
C LEU A 26 -4.33 7.99 -0.50
N SER A 27 -5.65 8.02 -0.40
CA SER A 27 -6.49 6.84 -0.17
C SER A 27 -7.18 6.43 -1.45
N LEU A 28 -6.91 5.21 -1.91
CA LEU A 28 -7.52 4.62 -3.09
C LEU A 28 -8.36 3.41 -2.68
N ASN A 29 -9.66 3.45 -2.97
CA ASN A 29 -10.51 2.28 -2.79
C ASN A 29 -10.29 1.30 -3.96
N ILE A 30 -9.86 0.08 -3.67
CA ILE A 30 -9.50 -0.93 -4.69
C ILE A 30 -10.70 -1.79 -5.09
N GLY A 31 -11.93 -1.43 -4.68
CA GLY A 31 -13.19 -2.18 -4.90
C GLY A 31 -13.65 -2.35 -6.35
N GLY A 32 -12.73 -2.58 -7.29
CA GLY A 32 -12.97 -2.77 -8.72
C GLY A 32 -11.76 -2.43 -9.60
N ILE A 33 -10.62 -2.02 -9.03
CA ILE A 33 -9.50 -1.42 -9.77
C ILE A 33 -8.25 -2.31 -9.81
N GLY A 34 -8.43 -3.63 -9.76
CA GLY A 34 -7.35 -4.63 -9.71
C GLY A 34 -6.33 -4.55 -10.86
N GLU A 35 -6.57 -3.73 -11.89
CA GLU A 35 -5.72 -3.59 -13.07
C GLU A 35 -4.99 -2.24 -13.23
N PHE A 36 -5.20 -1.22 -12.37
CA PHE A 36 -4.66 0.13 -12.63
C PHE A 36 -3.58 0.64 -11.68
N LEU A 37 -3.00 -0.21 -10.82
CA LEU A 37 -1.93 0.22 -9.92
C LEU A 37 -0.55 0.12 -10.59
N ASP A 38 -0.40 0.75 -11.76
CA ASP A 38 0.91 1.12 -12.33
C ASP A 38 1.38 2.43 -11.68
N LEU A 39 1.37 2.43 -10.35
CA LEU A 39 1.82 3.56 -9.56
C LEU A 39 3.35 3.59 -9.62
N GLU A 40 3.92 4.48 -10.45
CA GLU A 40 5.35 4.87 -10.43
C GLU A 40 5.73 5.60 -9.12
N LEU A 41 5.15 5.19 -8.00
CA LEU A 41 5.45 5.72 -6.69
C LEU A 41 6.69 5.04 -6.15
N ASP A 42 7.57 5.82 -5.51
CA ASP A 42 8.81 5.27 -4.96
C ASP A 42 8.51 4.48 -3.68
N ILE A 43 8.15 3.20 -3.81
CA ILE A 43 7.74 2.37 -2.67
C ILE A 43 8.96 2.01 -1.80
N GLY A 44 8.89 2.42 -0.53
CA GLY A 44 9.88 2.12 0.50
C GLY A 44 9.39 1.04 1.46
N HIS A 45 8.54 1.43 2.42
CA HIS A 45 7.99 0.51 3.41
C HIS A 45 6.54 0.16 3.08
N VAL A 46 6.14 -1.08 3.37
CA VAL A 46 4.77 -1.54 3.18
C VAL A 46 4.29 -2.20 4.47
N CYS A 47 3.15 -1.72 4.98
CA CYS A 47 2.47 -2.30 6.14
C CYS A 47 1.13 -2.87 5.67
N ASP A 48 1.03 -4.19 5.70
CA ASP A 48 -0.17 -4.93 5.31
C ASP A 48 -1.04 -5.20 6.54
N THR A 49 -2.18 -4.50 6.66
CA THR A 49 -3.20 -4.72 7.67
C THR A 49 -4.48 -5.29 7.06
N SER A 50 -4.41 -5.81 5.83
CA SER A 50 -5.59 -6.22 5.06
C SER A 50 -6.42 -7.32 5.72
N GLU A 51 -5.79 -8.19 6.50
CA GLU A 51 -6.49 -9.24 7.27
C GLU A 51 -7.20 -8.70 8.53
N ILE A 52 -6.93 -7.45 8.93
CA ILE A 52 -7.54 -6.78 10.10
C ILE A 52 -8.64 -5.82 9.66
N ASP A 53 -8.31 -4.89 8.76
CA ASP A 53 -9.18 -3.78 8.35
C ASP A 53 -9.36 -3.64 6.83
N GLY A 54 -8.77 -4.55 6.05
CA GLY A 54 -8.80 -4.48 4.59
C GLY A 54 -7.91 -3.38 4.00
N ILE A 55 -6.95 -2.84 4.77
CA ILE A 55 -6.09 -1.73 4.33
C ILE A 55 -4.66 -2.19 4.09
N VAL A 56 -4.02 -1.62 3.07
CA VAL A 56 -2.56 -1.70 2.90
C VAL A 56 -1.98 -0.30 2.85
N HIS A 57 -0.95 -0.08 3.66
CA HIS A 57 -0.24 1.19 3.71
C HIS A 57 1.09 1.10 2.96
N PHE A 58 1.33 2.06 2.08
CA PHE A 58 2.57 2.27 1.36
C PHE A 58 3.23 3.55 1.85
N PHE A 59 4.53 3.48 2.10
CA PHE A 59 5.35 4.60 2.51
C PHE A 59 6.50 4.78 1.52
N PRO A 60 6.84 6.01 1.12
CA PRO A 60 7.90 6.26 0.17
C PRO A 60 9.27 5.86 0.71
N LYS A 61 10.23 5.63 -0.18
CA LYS A 61 11.63 5.50 0.26
C LYS A 61 12.07 6.76 0.99
N GLY A 62 12.79 6.57 2.11
CA GLY A 62 13.22 7.67 2.97
C GLY A 62 12.15 8.15 3.95
N ASN A 63 10.93 7.62 3.88
CA ASN A 63 9.85 7.89 4.83
C ASN A 63 9.61 6.64 5.69
N ALA A 64 10.57 6.34 6.58
CA ALA A 64 10.49 5.38 7.68
C ALA A 64 11.76 5.49 8.55
#